data_AF-A0A817MNI0-F1
#
_entry.id   AF-A0A817MNI0-F1
#
_cell.length_a   1.000
_cell.length_b   1.000
_cell.length_c   1.000
_cell.angle_alpha   90.00
_cell.angle_beta   90.00
_cell.angle_gamma   90.00
#
_symmetry.space_group_name_H-M   'P 1'
#
loop_
_entity.id
_entity.type
_entity.pdbx_description
1 polymer ?
#
loop_
_entity_poly.entity_id
_entity_poly.type
_entity_poly.pdbx_seq_one_letter_code
_entity_poly.pdbx_strand_id
1 'polypeptide(L)'
;ISHHGAYTKSDIALIQEAAKKHGIEIIPLIQTFGHLEWILKLDRFKSYRDDLNLPMVISPYLLQQTLAMHLDSNIIHIGCDEVILKYSNPACPETDMSISEIYINHIRRIVNIVRKIRPGIRVLVWDDILRIDQFVNNRKLLNQLKGLVEPVSWNYFPTFNNQYKSSRAWQTYPKFFINNWIASAFKGGLHRFSMITNTTHHVLNNREWLHFIASSDFRKDSFSAIILTGWSRFDHFMPLCDLLPTAYPSLIYSLYILNTDKFLVDDSIHNCEDLLRSIHRDSQLCESLPGLSIWSGISSLSIHLRRIQNRLKILNTIAPEYNRKYLFVRRHELHSRLSELRFLEKELLSVKKTLHRRLTELYTEDVIDEWFGLYLMPTVNEIDKTFVEFSPVDNKTSWERRPLI
;
A
#
# COMPACT_ATOMS: atom_id res chain seq x y z
N ILE A 1 5.44 -4.54 24.34
CA ILE A 1 5.39 -5.80 23.56
C ILE A 1 5.95 -5.53 22.19
N SER A 2 6.92 -6.33 21.76
CA SER A 2 7.56 -6.18 20.45
C SER A 2 7.17 -7.34 19.54
N HIS A 3 6.83 -7.05 18.30
CA HIS A 3 6.87 -8.07 17.24
C HIS A 3 8.34 -8.39 16.95
N HIS A 4 8.66 -9.63 16.55
CA HIS A 4 10.04 -10.02 16.24
C HIS A 4 10.58 -9.28 15.00
N GLY A 5 9.71 -8.92 14.06
CA GLY A 5 10.03 -8.07 12.90
C GLY A 5 9.93 -6.56 13.14
N ALA A 6 9.75 -6.10 14.39
CA ALA A 6 9.80 -4.65 14.67
C ALA A 6 11.25 -4.16 14.66
N TYR A 7 11.49 -2.96 14.12
CA TYR A 7 12.83 -2.38 14.11
C TYR A 7 13.42 -2.28 15.52
N THR A 8 14.62 -2.82 15.67
CA THR A 8 15.43 -2.65 16.87
C THR A 8 16.07 -1.26 16.88
N LYS A 9 16.64 -0.87 18.03
CA LYS A 9 17.40 0.39 18.13
C LYS A 9 18.59 0.41 17.17
N SER A 10 19.27 -0.72 16.99
CA SER A 10 20.38 -0.86 16.05
C SER A 10 19.92 -0.72 14.60
N ASP A 11 18.75 -1.26 14.24
CA ASP A 11 18.22 -1.10 12.88
C ASP A 11 17.93 0.37 12.57
N ILE A 12 17.29 1.08 13.51
CA ILE A 12 17.00 2.51 13.36
C ILE A 12 18.31 3.32 13.23
N ALA A 13 19.31 3.04 14.07
CA ALA A 13 20.59 3.71 14.02
C ALA A 13 21.32 3.47 12.67
N LEU A 14 21.28 2.24 12.16
CA LEU A 14 21.86 1.89 10.86
C LEU A 14 21.19 2.66 9.71
N ILE A 15 19.85 2.74 9.72
CA ILE A 15 19.08 3.50 8.73
C ILE A 15 19.44 4.99 8.81
N GLN A 16 19.56 5.55 10.01
CA GLN A 16 19.93 6.94 10.23
C GLN A 16 21.36 7.27 9.76
N GLU A 17 22.32 6.38 10.05
CA GLU A 17 23.70 6.54 9.59
C GLU A 17 23.78 6.53 8.05
N ALA A 18 23.09 5.57 7.42
CA ALA A 18 23.01 5.49 5.97
C ALA A 18 22.37 6.75 5.36
N ALA A 19 21.23 7.20 5.90
CA ALA A 19 20.56 8.41 5.42
C ALA A 19 21.46 9.65 5.56
N LYS A 20 22.12 9.81 6.72
CA LYS A 20 23.05 10.92 6.99
C LYS A 20 24.23 10.94 6.01
N LYS A 21 24.80 9.78 5.69
CA LYS A 21 25.90 9.65 4.70
C LYS A 21 25.48 10.15 3.31
N HIS A 22 24.20 10.07 2.97
CA HIS A 22 23.65 10.50 1.70
C HIS A 22 22.94 11.86 1.76
N GLY A 23 23.01 12.58 2.89
CA GLY A 23 22.34 13.88 3.05
C GLY A 23 20.81 13.79 3.06
N ILE A 24 20.25 12.64 3.43
CA ILE A 24 18.81 12.38 3.51
C ILE A 24 18.35 12.62 4.96
N GLU A 25 17.37 13.51 5.15
CA GLU A 25 16.69 13.68 6.43
C GLU A 25 15.62 12.60 6.61
N ILE A 26 15.56 12.01 7.81
CA ILE A 26 14.49 11.07 8.17
C ILE A 26 13.41 11.82 8.94
N ILE A 27 12.17 11.74 8.45
CA ILE A 27 10.98 12.22 9.13
C ILE A 27 10.16 11.00 9.57
N PRO A 28 10.04 10.70 10.88
CA PRO A 28 9.25 9.57 11.33
C PRO A 28 7.75 9.83 11.12
N LEU A 29 7.05 8.85 10.58
CA LEU A 29 5.58 8.78 10.58
C LEU A 29 5.12 7.72 11.56
N ILE A 30 4.22 8.09 12.46
CA ILE A 30 3.55 7.16 13.37
C ILE A 30 2.06 7.40 13.34
N GLN A 31 1.29 6.36 13.62
CA GLN A 31 -0.14 6.48 13.83
C GLN A 31 -0.43 6.80 15.29
N THR A 32 -1.04 7.95 15.53
CA THR A 32 -1.55 8.34 16.86
C THR A 32 -3.08 8.24 16.96
N PHE A 33 -3.74 8.19 15.80
CA PHE A 33 -5.18 8.04 15.65
C PHE A 33 -5.48 7.36 14.31
N GLY A 34 -6.35 6.35 14.28
CA GLY A 34 -6.58 5.53 13.08
C GLY A 34 -5.44 4.52 12.87
N HIS A 35 -5.66 3.52 12.02
CA HIS A 35 -4.65 2.55 11.57
C HIS A 35 -3.83 1.86 12.69
N LEU A 36 -4.46 1.62 13.85
CA LEU A 36 -3.84 0.93 15.00
C LEU A 36 -4.30 -0.53 15.13
N GLU A 37 -4.82 -1.14 14.07
CA GLU A 37 -5.32 -2.53 14.06
C GLU A 37 -4.25 -3.52 14.45
N TRP A 38 -3.00 -3.24 14.10
CA TRP A 38 -1.87 -4.11 14.42
C TRP A 38 -1.68 -4.35 15.92
N ILE A 39 -1.97 -3.35 16.75
CA ILE A 39 -1.88 -3.45 18.21
C ILE A 39 -3.25 -3.72 18.83
N LEU A 40 -4.28 -3.01 18.39
CA LEU A 40 -5.60 -3.07 19.00
C LEU A 40 -6.35 -4.37 18.69
N LYS A 41 -5.96 -5.15 17.66
CA LYS A 41 -6.53 -6.48 17.43
C LYS A 41 -6.25 -7.47 18.56
N LEU A 42 -5.19 -7.25 19.33
CA LEU A 42 -4.79 -8.13 20.42
C LEU A 42 -5.75 -7.99 21.60
N ASP A 43 -6.14 -9.12 22.18
CA ASP A 43 -7.15 -9.18 23.25
C ASP A 43 -6.84 -8.25 24.43
N ARG A 44 -5.59 -8.26 24.90
CA ARG A 44 -5.11 -7.37 25.99
C ARG A 44 -5.26 -5.86 25.72
N PHE A 45 -5.43 -5.45 24.47
CA PHE A 45 -5.58 -4.05 24.09
C PHE A 45 -7.01 -3.71 23.63
N LYS A 46 -7.92 -4.69 23.66
CA LYS A 46 -9.30 -4.54 23.20
C LYS A 46 -10.07 -3.46 23.97
N SER A 47 -9.80 -3.28 25.26
CA SER A 47 -10.46 -2.28 26.10
C SER A 47 -10.13 -0.84 25.72
N TYR A 48 -9.05 -0.61 24.96
CA TYR A 48 -8.64 0.73 24.53
C TYR A 48 -9.33 1.21 23.25
N ARG A 49 -10.08 0.32 22.56
CA ARG A 49 -10.76 0.67 21.31
C ARG A 49 -11.91 1.64 21.57
N ASP A 50 -12.13 2.55 20.64
CA ASP A 50 -13.32 3.43 20.61
C ASP A 50 -14.62 2.64 20.33
N ASP A 51 -14.52 1.58 19.52
CA ASP A 51 -15.58 0.61 19.23
C ASP A 51 -15.00 -0.80 19.35
N LEU A 52 -15.67 -1.69 20.08
CA LEU A 52 -15.16 -3.04 20.35
C LEU A 52 -14.96 -3.88 19.07
N ASN A 53 -15.68 -3.58 17.99
CA ASN A 53 -15.60 -4.24 16.70
C ASN A 53 -14.60 -3.58 15.74
N LEU A 54 -14.14 -2.36 16.02
CA LEU A 54 -13.18 -1.63 15.16
C LEU A 54 -11.86 -1.37 15.91
N PRO A 55 -10.81 -2.17 15.65
CA PRO A 55 -9.53 -2.03 16.35
C PRO A 55 -8.67 -0.87 15.78
N MET A 56 -9.17 0.35 15.62
CA MET A 56 -8.44 1.39 14.88
C MET A 56 -7.89 2.55 15.74
N VAL A 57 -8.39 2.73 16.96
CA VAL A 57 -8.19 3.98 17.72
C VAL A 57 -7.51 3.77 19.08
N ILE A 58 -6.42 4.53 19.27
CA ILE A 58 -5.63 4.89 20.48
C ILE A 58 -4.31 4.14 20.77
N SER A 59 -3.23 4.92 20.95
CA SER A 59 -2.16 4.73 21.97
C SER A 59 -1.16 5.91 21.98
N PRO A 60 -0.92 6.60 23.12
CA PRO A 60 0.09 7.65 23.22
C PRO A 60 1.52 7.12 23.51
N TYR A 61 1.72 5.82 23.71
CA TYR A 61 3.00 5.27 24.18
C TYR A 61 4.10 5.20 23.11
N LEU A 62 3.73 5.07 21.83
CA LEU A 62 4.69 4.94 20.74
C LEU A 62 5.36 6.27 20.37
N LEU A 63 4.68 7.38 20.68
CA LEU A 63 5.16 8.72 20.37
C LEU A 63 6.47 9.05 21.10
N GLN A 64 6.55 8.73 22.40
CA GLN A 64 7.75 8.99 23.20
C GLN A 64 8.96 8.21 22.68
N GLN A 65 8.77 6.92 22.37
CA GLN A 65 9.84 6.08 21.85
C GLN A 65 10.31 6.58 20.48
N THR A 66 9.38 6.94 19.61
CA THR A 66 9.71 7.45 18.26
C THR A 66 10.52 8.75 18.34
N LEU A 67 10.08 9.72 19.16
CA LEU A 67 10.78 10.98 19.34
C LEU A 67 12.18 10.78 19.94
N ALA A 68 12.33 9.86 20.90
CA ALA A 68 13.61 9.54 21.52
C ALA A 68 14.59 8.88 20.53
N MET A 69 14.09 8.15 19.54
CA MET A 69 14.93 7.49 18.52
C MET A 69 15.30 8.42 17.35
N HIS A 70 14.58 9.52 17.12
CA HIS A 70 14.76 10.39 15.95
C HIS A 70 15.20 11.80 16.36
N LEU A 71 16.26 11.90 17.17
CA LEU A 71 16.73 13.17 17.74
C LEU A 71 17.18 14.19 16.66
N ASP A 72 17.69 13.71 15.53
CA ASP A 72 18.15 14.59 14.45
C ASP A 72 17.00 15.16 13.60
N SER A 73 15.79 14.60 13.71
CA SER A 73 14.63 15.08 12.97
C SER A 73 13.96 16.26 13.66
N ASN A 74 13.65 17.32 12.90
CA ASN A 74 12.90 18.49 13.38
C ASN A 74 11.41 18.44 13.01
N ILE A 75 10.97 17.33 12.43
CA ILE A 75 9.60 17.13 11.95
C ILE A 75 9.12 15.74 12.40
N ILE A 76 7.85 15.61 12.77
CA ILE A 76 7.20 14.31 12.98
C ILE A 76 5.84 14.30 12.30
N HIS A 77 5.50 13.19 11.64
CA HIS A 77 4.17 12.97 11.10
C HIS A 77 3.37 12.09 12.07
N ILE A 78 2.24 12.60 12.58
CA ILE A 78 1.44 11.93 13.63
C ILE A 78 0.29 11.08 13.10
N GLY A 79 0.15 11.00 11.77
CA GLY A 79 -0.86 10.19 11.10
C GLY A 79 -2.22 10.89 11.13
N CYS A 80 -3.20 10.24 11.75
CA CYS A 80 -4.58 10.72 11.91
C CYS A 80 -5.42 10.69 10.63
N ASP A 81 -5.06 9.84 9.67
CA ASP A 81 -5.85 9.54 8.49
C ASP A 81 -6.97 8.53 8.77
N GLU A 82 -8.02 8.60 7.95
CA GLU A 82 -9.12 7.61 7.85
C GLU A 82 -9.77 7.24 9.21
N VAL A 83 -9.74 8.16 10.17
CA VAL A 83 -10.29 7.95 11.50
C VAL A 83 -11.81 7.83 11.45
N ILE A 84 -12.32 6.64 11.79
CA ILE A 84 -13.75 6.39 12.02
C ILE A 84 -14.00 6.34 13.53
N LEU A 85 -14.62 7.40 14.05
CA LEU A 85 -15.07 7.49 15.43
C LEU A 85 -16.53 7.07 15.55
N LYS A 86 -16.81 6.15 16.47
CA LYS A 86 -18.16 5.69 16.80
C LYS A 86 -18.51 5.94 18.27
N TYR A 87 -17.51 6.00 19.15
CA TYR A 87 -17.70 6.23 20.58
C TYR A 87 -18.71 5.26 21.23
N SER A 88 -18.74 4.03 20.74
CA SER A 88 -19.76 3.02 21.06
C SER A 88 -19.31 2.07 22.17
N ASN A 89 -18.02 2.05 22.52
CA ASN A 89 -17.52 1.26 23.63
C ASN A 89 -18.00 1.86 24.97
N PRO A 90 -18.69 1.10 25.84
CA PRO A 90 -19.11 1.59 27.16
C PRO A 90 -17.97 2.06 28.07
N ALA A 91 -16.73 1.67 27.78
CA ALA A 91 -15.54 2.15 28.50
C ALA A 91 -15.11 3.57 28.07
N CYS A 92 -15.66 4.12 26.99
CA CYS A 92 -15.41 5.49 26.58
C CYS A 92 -16.03 6.46 27.60
N PRO A 93 -15.30 7.50 28.05
CA PRO A 93 -15.83 8.43 29.03
C PRO A 93 -16.99 9.23 28.45
N GLU A 94 -18.06 9.43 29.21
CA GLU A 94 -19.17 10.30 28.76
C GLU A 94 -18.65 11.70 28.37
N THR A 95 -19.15 12.23 27.24
CA THR A 95 -18.74 13.53 26.75
C THR A 95 -19.84 14.18 25.90
N ASP A 96 -20.03 15.48 26.09
CA ASP A 96 -20.92 16.31 25.26
C ASP A 96 -20.21 16.84 23.99
N MET A 97 -18.94 16.48 23.79
CA MET A 97 -18.17 16.92 22.63
C MET A 97 -18.67 16.25 21.35
N SER A 98 -18.78 17.04 20.29
CA SER A 98 -18.96 16.50 18.94
C SER A 98 -17.75 15.68 18.49
N ILE A 99 -17.94 14.78 17.53
CA ILE A 99 -16.85 14.01 16.89
C ILE A 99 -15.74 14.94 16.39
N SER A 100 -16.12 16.10 15.81
CA SER A 100 -15.15 17.08 15.32
C SER A 100 -14.31 17.69 16.45
N GLU A 101 -14.91 17.97 17.60
CA GLU A 101 -14.19 18.46 18.79
C GLU A 101 -13.26 17.40 19.36
N ILE A 102 -13.71 16.13 19.43
CA ILE A 102 -12.88 15.00 19.89
C ILE A 102 -11.63 14.88 19.01
N TYR A 103 -11.79 14.91 17.69
CA TYR A 103 -10.67 14.80 16.75
C TYR A 103 -9.66 15.96 16.88
N ILE A 104 -10.15 17.21 16.94
CA ILE A 104 -9.29 18.39 17.11
C ILE A 104 -8.58 18.36 18.47
N ASN A 105 -9.29 18.00 19.55
CA ASN A 105 -8.71 17.89 20.88
C ASN A 105 -7.67 16.79 20.97
N HIS A 106 -7.85 15.67 20.26
CA HIS A 106 -6.84 14.62 20.15
C HIS A 106 -5.55 15.17 19.53
N ILE A 107 -5.63 15.81 18.36
CA ILE A 107 -4.44 16.40 17.70
C ILE A 107 -3.75 17.38 18.63
N ARG A 108 -4.50 18.29 19.28
CA ARG A 108 -3.93 19.25 20.23
C ARG A 108 -3.20 18.57 21.39
N ARG A 109 -3.80 17.52 21.95
CA ARG A 109 -3.19 16.73 23.04
C ARG A 109 -1.89 16.09 22.58
N ILE A 110 -1.87 15.47 21.39
CA ILE A 110 -0.66 14.87 20.81
C ILE A 110 0.42 15.94 20.59
N VAL A 111 0.10 17.07 19.93
CA VAL A 111 1.05 18.18 19.72
C VAL A 111 1.61 18.70 21.06
N ASN A 112 0.77 18.83 22.09
CA ASN A 112 1.23 19.25 23.41
C ASN A 112 2.21 18.23 24.04
N ILE A 113 1.95 16.92 23.90
CA ILE A 113 2.87 15.88 24.36
C ILE A 113 4.18 15.97 23.57
N VAL A 114 4.10 16.04 22.23
CA VAL A 114 5.25 16.21 21.34
C VAL A 114 6.12 17.37 21.78
N ARG A 115 5.53 18.57 21.94
CA ARG A 115 6.27 19.80 22.28
C ARG A 115 6.78 19.83 23.71
N LYS A 116 6.16 19.11 24.64
CA LYS A 116 6.71 18.91 25.99
C LYS A 116 7.99 18.08 25.97
N ILE A 117 8.07 17.09 25.09
CA ILE A 117 9.24 16.22 24.96
C ILE A 117 10.33 16.91 24.12
N ARG A 118 9.93 17.50 22.98
CA ARG A 118 10.81 18.21 22.04
C ARG A 118 10.23 19.56 21.66
N PRO A 119 10.60 20.65 22.36
CA PRO A 119 10.16 22.00 22.00
C PRO A 119 10.57 22.36 20.56
N GLY A 120 9.69 23.04 19.83
CA GLY A 120 9.99 23.55 18.48
C GLY A 120 9.87 22.55 17.32
N ILE A 121 9.65 21.26 17.58
CA ILE A 121 9.43 20.27 16.51
C ILE A 121 8.14 20.59 15.72
N ARG A 122 8.22 20.51 14.39
CA ARG A 122 7.09 20.67 13.49
C ARG A 122 6.28 19.38 13.44
N VAL A 123 4.95 19.50 13.34
CA VAL A 123 4.05 18.35 13.37
C VAL A 123 3.23 18.30 12.09
N LEU A 124 3.40 17.23 11.33
CA LEU A 124 2.61 16.94 10.13
C LEU A 124 1.40 16.07 10.49
N VAL A 125 0.28 16.27 9.81
CA VAL A 125 -0.94 15.48 9.97
C VAL A 125 -1.60 15.25 8.62
N TRP A 126 -2.15 14.06 8.38
CA TRP A 126 -2.95 13.84 7.19
C TRP A 126 -4.23 14.68 7.26
N ASP A 127 -4.63 15.25 6.12
CA ASP A 127 -5.68 16.26 6.08
C ASP A 127 -7.07 15.73 5.69
N ASP A 128 -7.21 14.46 5.33
CA ASP A 128 -8.44 13.89 4.76
C ASP A 128 -9.63 14.11 5.69
N ILE A 129 -9.46 13.85 6.99
CA ILE A 129 -10.49 14.15 7.99
C ILE A 129 -10.72 15.66 8.13
N LEU A 130 -9.66 16.48 8.15
CA LEU A 130 -9.75 17.94 8.27
C LEU A 130 -10.44 18.61 7.06
N ARG A 131 -10.46 17.93 5.92
CA ARG A 131 -11.04 18.41 4.66
C ARG A 131 -12.54 18.14 4.54
N ILE A 132 -13.11 17.24 5.36
CA ILE A 132 -14.56 16.98 5.41
C ILE A 132 -15.29 18.27 5.82
N ASP A 133 -16.46 18.52 5.22
CA ASP A 133 -17.24 19.76 5.39
C ASP A 133 -17.48 20.15 6.85
N GLN A 134 -17.72 19.17 7.73
CA GLN A 134 -17.95 19.41 9.16
C GLN A 134 -16.73 20.04 9.88
N PHE A 135 -15.52 19.82 9.36
CA PHE A 135 -14.28 20.36 9.90
C PHE A 135 -13.89 21.64 9.17
N VAL A 136 -13.81 21.58 7.84
CA VAL A 136 -13.26 22.68 7.04
C VAL A 136 -14.13 23.95 7.08
N ASN A 137 -15.44 23.79 7.30
CA ASN A 137 -16.35 24.93 7.46
C ASN A 137 -16.36 25.49 8.89
N ASN A 138 -15.84 24.75 9.88
CA ASN A 138 -15.82 25.18 11.26
C ASN A 138 -14.53 25.94 11.59
N ARG A 139 -14.51 27.25 11.29
CA ARG A 139 -13.36 28.13 11.55
C ARG A 139 -12.95 28.15 13.02
N LYS A 140 -13.90 28.03 13.96
CA LYS A 140 -13.60 28.01 15.40
C LYS A 140 -12.75 26.80 15.76
N LEU A 141 -13.05 25.63 15.19
CA LEU A 141 -12.27 24.41 15.37
C LEU A 141 -10.89 24.51 14.70
N LEU A 142 -10.83 24.89 13.43
CA LEU A 142 -9.56 25.00 12.71
C LEU A 142 -8.60 26.03 13.33
N ASN A 143 -9.13 27.13 13.87
CA ASN A 143 -8.30 28.12 14.56
C ASN A 143 -7.56 27.54 15.77
N GLN A 144 -8.05 26.45 16.37
CA GLN A 144 -7.36 25.78 17.47
C GLN A 144 -6.14 24.99 17.01
N LEU A 145 -6.02 24.68 15.71
CA LEU A 145 -4.86 24.03 15.11
C LEU A 145 -3.88 25.03 14.48
N LYS A 146 -4.23 26.32 14.45
CA LYS A 146 -3.39 27.37 13.87
C LYS A 146 -2.01 27.40 14.53
N GLY A 147 -0.95 27.22 13.74
CA GLY A 147 0.43 27.16 14.22
C GLY A 147 0.78 25.93 15.07
N LEU A 148 -0.12 24.94 15.16
CA LEU A 148 0.15 23.68 15.87
C LEU A 148 0.63 22.59 14.93
N VAL A 149 0.04 22.49 13.74
CA VAL A 149 0.30 21.42 12.76
C VAL A 149 0.43 21.99 11.35
N GLU A 150 0.95 21.16 10.46
CA GLU A 150 1.03 21.39 9.02
C GLU A 150 0.26 20.25 8.32
N PRO A 151 -0.80 20.56 7.55
CA PRO A 151 -1.58 19.53 6.88
C PRO A 151 -0.81 18.93 5.70
N VAL A 152 -1.00 17.63 5.49
CA VAL A 152 -0.51 16.89 4.32
C VAL A 152 -1.70 16.40 3.51
N SER A 153 -1.87 16.98 2.32
CA SER A 153 -2.96 16.65 1.41
C SER A 153 -2.59 15.50 0.49
N TRP A 154 -3.23 14.35 0.67
CA TRP A 154 -2.98 13.16 -0.16
C TRP A 154 -4.10 12.91 -1.18
N ASN A 155 -3.70 12.43 -2.36
CA ASN A 155 -4.56 11.97 -3.44
C ASN A 155 -3.73 11.12 -4.41
N TYR A 156 -4.17 9.90 -4.69
CA TYR A 156 -3.40 8.92 -5.48
C TYR A 156 -4.00 8.65 -6.87
N PHE A 157 -4.99 9.45 -7.31
CA PHE A 157 -5.62 9.29 -8.61
C PHE A 157 -4.87 10.05 -9.73
N PRO A 158 -4.89 9.54 -10.98
CA PRO A 158 -4.24 10.17 -12.13
C PRO A 158 -5.00 11.41 -12.63
N THR A 159 -6.22 11.62 -12.14
CA THR A 159 -7.02 12.82 -12.36
C THR A 159 -7.79 13.11 -11.07
N PHE A 160 -7.69 14.33 -10.55
CA PHE A 160 -8.47 14.68 -9.36
C PHE A 160 -9.92 14.97 -9.76
N ASN A 161 -10.85 14.43 -8.99
CA ASN A 161 -12.26 14.68 -9.22
C ASN A 161 -12.64 16.12 -8.82
N ASN A 162 -13.81 16.56 -9.29
CA ASN A 162 -14.28 17.92 -9.03
C ASN A 162 -14.48 18.21 -7.54
N GLN A 163 -14.91 17.22 -6.74
CA GLN A 163 -15.09 17.37 -5.29
C GLN A 163 -13.76 17.71 -4.59
N TYR A 164 -12.68 17.05 -4.98
CA TYR A 164 -11.35 17.34 -4.47
C TYR A 164 -10.90 18.72 -4.91
N LYS A 165 -10.98 19.03 -6.22
CA LYS A 165 -10.56 20.32 -6.79
C LYS A 165 -11.33 21.52 -6.20
N SER A 166 -12.62 21.36 -5.91
CA SER A 166 -13.47 22.44 -5.38
C SER A 166 -13.52 22.49 -3.85
N SER A 167 -12.75 21.65 -3.15
CA SER A 167 -12.75 21.63 -1.69
C SER A 167 -12.44 23.00 -1.09
N ARG A 168 -13.20 23.37 -0.05
CA ARG A 168 -12.97 24.62 0.68
C ARG A 168 -11.64 24.65 1.43
N ALA A 169 -10.98 23.50 1.57
CA ALA A 169 -9.65 23.39 2.17
C ALA A 169 -8.66 24.33 1.47
N TRP A 170 -8.71 24.42 0.14
CA TRP A 170 -7.79 25.22 -0.68
C TRP A 170 -7.88 26.72 -0.42
N GLN A 171 -9.05 27.21 -0.04
CA GLN A 171 -9.24 28.62 0.35
C GLN A 171 -9.00 28.89 1.83
N THR A 172 -9.02 27.82 2.64
CA THR A 172 -9.00 27.89 4.10
C THR A 172 -7.58 27.68 4.62
N TYR A 173 -6.90 26.63 4.18
CA TYR A 173 -5.59 26.24 4.67
C TYR A 173 -4.55 27.36 4.58
N PRO A 174 -4.43 28.14 3.48
CA PRO A 174 -3.48 29.25 3.40
C PRO A 174 -3.74 30.41 4.38
N LYS A 175 -4.87 30.40 5.12
CA LYS A 175 -5.21 31.38 6.17
C LYS A 175 -4.86 30.89 7.58
N PHE A 176 -4.72 29.57 7.76
CA PHE A 176 -4.55 28.94 9.08
C PHE A 176 -3.21 28.22 9.23
N PHE A 177 -2.62 27.73 8.14
CA PHE A 177 -1.39 26.97 8.15
C PHE A 177 -0.31 27.70 7.35
N ILE A 178 0.87 27.82 7.95
CA ILE A 178 2.03 28.47 7.33
C ILE A 178 2.59 27.58 6.21
N ASN A 179 2.68 26.28 6.49
CA ASN A 179 3.17 25.25 5.57
C ASN A 179 2.04 24.27 5.27
N ASN A 180 1.90 23.90 4.00
CA ASN A 180 0.99 22.84 3.56
C ASN A 180 1.80 21.88 2.69
N TRP A 181 1.60 20.59 2.87
CA TRP A 181 2.30 19.56 2.12
C TRP A 181 1.32 18.86 1.21
N ILE A 182 1.84 18.27 0.14
CA ILE A 182 1.07 17.37 -0.73
C ILE A 182 1.68 15.98 -0.70
N ALA A 183 0.88 14.96 -1.00
CA ALA A 183 1.34 13.59 -1.06
C ALA A 183 0.78 12.86 -2.28
N SER A 184 1.68 12.39 -3.11
CA SER A 184 1.43 11.46 -4.23
C SER A 184 1.83 10.05 -3.83
N ALA A 185 1.69 9.09 -4.74
CA ALA A 185 2.16 7.72 -4.53
C ALA A 185 3.01 7.22 -5.71
N PHE A 186 4.05 6.44 -5.41
CA PHE A 186 4.79 5.65 -6.40
C PHE A 186 4.45 4.15 -6.34
N LYS A 187 3.85 3.67 -5.26
CA LYS A 187 3.32 2.30 -5.15
C LYS A 187 2.20 2.22 -4.13
N GLY A 188 1.35 1.19 -4.24
CA GLY A 188 0.18 1.01 -3.39
C GLY A 188 -0.88 2.09 -3.61
N GLY A 189 -1.95 2.10 -2.81
CA GLY A 189 -3.01 3.12 -2.92
C GLY A 189 -3.91 3.02 -4.17
N LEU A 190 -3.71 2.01 -5.03
CA LEU A 190 -4.54 1.75 -6.21
C LEU A 190 -5.38 0.46 -6.07
N HIS A 191 -4.72 -0.69 -5.93
CA HIS A 191 -5.37 -1.99 -5.84
C HIS A 191 -4.98 -2.69 -4.53
N ARG A 192 -5.99 -3.17 -3.79
CA ARG A 192 -5.80 -3.90 -2.51
C ARG A 192 -5.08 -5.24 -2.67
N PHE A 193 -4.98 -5.73 -3.90
CA PHE A 193 -4.35 -7.00 -4.25
C PHE A 193 -3.59 -6.81 -5.56
N SER A 194 -2.29 -6.49 -5.46
CA SER A 194 -1.43 -6.21 -6.61
C SER A 194 -0.04 -6.82 -6.44
N MET A 195 0.39 -7.57 -7.45
CA MET A 195 1.74 -8.15 -7.53
C MET A 195 2.69 -7.28 -8.36
N ILE A 196 2.17 -6.51 -9.32
CA ILE A 196 2.95 -5.64 -10.22
C ILE A 196 2.38 -4.23 -10.11
N THR A 197 3.25 -3.28 -9.77
CA THR A 197 2.87 -1.87 -9.65
C THR A 197 2.51 -1.27 -11.01
N ASN A 198 1.42 -0.50 -11.06
CA ASN A 198 1.01 0.21 -12.27
C ASN A 198 1.79 1.53 -12.39
N THR A 199 2.93 1.48 -13.09
CA THR A 199 3.83 2.62 -13.31
C THR A 199 3.12 3.82 -13.94
N THR A 200 2.42 3.63 -15.06
CA THR A 200 1.70 4.72 -15.76
C THR A 200 0.71 5.44 -14.85
N HIS A 201 -0.05 4.72 -14.02
CA HIS A 201 -0.97 5.33 -13.07
C HIS A 201 -0.26 6.29 -12.11
N HIS A 202 0.85 5.86 -11.51
CA HIS A 202 1.59 6.65 -10.53
C HIS A 202 2.30 7.85 -11.17
N VAL A 203 2.86 7.70 -12.37
CA VAL A 203 3.45 8.82 -13.11
C VAL A 203 2.39 9.88 -13.43
N LEU A 204 1.21 9.45 -13.86
CA LEU A 204 0.08 10.36 -14.11
C LEU A 204 -0.42 11.03 -12.82
N ASN A 205 -0.44 10.32 -11.68
CA ASN A 205 -0.77 10.93 -10.39
C ASN A 205 0.23 12.04 -10.00
N ASN A 206 1.53 11.79 -10.16
CA ASN A 206 2.55 12.81 -9.91
C ASN A 206 2.41 14.01 -10.85
N ARG A 207 2.08 13.78 -12.12
CA ARG A 207 1.78 14.85 -13.09
C ARG A 207 0.55 15.67 -12.67
N GLU A 208 -0.53 15.02 -12.26
CA GLU A 208 -1.76 15.70 -11.82
C GLU A 208 -1.48 16.57 -10.60
N TRP A 209 -0.63 16.11 -9.67
CA TRP A 209 -0.18 16.94 -8.54
C TRP A 209 0.57 18.20 -8.99
N LEU A 210 1.52 18.08 -9.92
CA LEU A 210 2.23 19.24 -10.47
C LEU A 210 1.28 20.23 -11.15
N HIS A 211 0.34 19.73 -11.96
CA HIS A 211 -0.68 20.58 -12.60
C HIS A 211 -1.61 21.24 -11.57
N PHE A 212 -2.03 20.49 -10.54
CA PHE A 212 -2.92 20.99 -9.51
C PHE A 212 -2.29 22.14 -8.72
N ILE A 213 -1.06 21.98 -8.23
CA ILE A 213 -0.39 23.02 -7.43
C ILE A 213 0.05 24.22 -8.27
N ALA A 214 0.22 24.05 -9.59
CA ALA A 214 0.53 25.12 -10.52
C ALA A 214 -0.71 25.90 -10.99
N SER A 215 -1.93 25.51 -10.59
CA SER A 215 -3.15 26.20 -11.00
C SER A 215 -3.19 27.64 -10.46
N SER A 216 -3.94 28.50 -11.14
CA SER A 216 -4.15 29.90 -10.73
C SER A 216 -4.89 30.04 -9.39
N ASP A 217 -5.44 28.95 -8.84
CA ASP A 217 -6.15 28.96 -7.56
C ASP A 217 -5.19 29.09 -6.37
N PHE A 218 -3.91 28.78 -6.57
CA PHE A 218 -2.89 28.78 -5.52
C PHE A 218 -1.91 29.94 -5.68
N ARG A 219 -1.54 30.55 -4.55
CA ARG A 219 -0.42 31.51 -4.54
C ARG A 219 0.89 30.75 -4.70
N LYS A 220 1.91 31.46 -5.19
CA LYS A 220 3.30 31.00 -5.08
C LYS A 220 3.59 30.65 -3.60
N ASP A 221 4.24 29.51 -3.40
CA ASP A 221 4.60 28.96 -2.08
C ASP A 221 3.40 28.49 -1.21
N SER A 222 2.24 28.21 -1.81
CA SER A 222 1.10 27.62 -1.07
C SER A 222 1.40 26.23 -0.51
N PHE A 223 2.34 25.52 -1.14
CA PHE A 223 2.77 24.17 -0.78
C PHE A 223 4.29 24.14 -0.56
N SER A 224 4.72 23.49 0.51
CA SER A 224 6.10 23.47 0.98
C SER A 224 6.92 22.35 0.36
N ALA A 225 6.31 21.17 0.19
CA ALA A 225 6.97 19.97 -0.33
C ALA A 225 5.95 18.92 -0.77
N ILE A 226 6.44 17.96 -1.55
CA ILE A 226 5.72 16.75 -1.93
C ILE A 226 6.30 15.52 -1.23
N ILE A 227 5.42 14.67 -0.71
CA ILE A 227 5.73 13.34 -0.18
C ILE A 227 5.36 12.30 -1.23
N LEU A 228 6.32 11.49 -1.65
CA LEU A 228 6.09 10.39 -2.57
C LEU A 228 5.88 9.10 -1.77
N THR A 229 4.62 8.74 -1.52
CA THR A 229 4.25 7.61 -0.64
C THR A 229 4.43 6.26 -1.33
N GLY A 230 4.74 5.22 -0.54
CA GLY A 230 4.91 3.85 -1.02
C GLY A 230 4.25 2.83 -0.11
N TRP A 231 2.93 2.71 -0.19
CA TRP A 231 2.14 1.83 0.67
C TRP A 231 2.30 0.36 0.27
N SER A 232 2.34 -0.54 1.26
CA SER A 232 2.45 -2.00 1.04
C SER A 232 1.19 -2.77 1.45
N ARG A 233 0.25 -2.11 2.12
CA ARG A 233 -1.08 -2.60 2.54
C ARG A 233 -2.02 -1.41 2.70
N PHE A 234 -3.32 -1.68 2.66
CA PHE A 234 -4.37 -0.67 2.91
C PHE A 234 -4.74 -0.59 4.40
N ASP A 235 -4.74 -1.72 5.09
CA ASP A 235 -4.88 -1.81 6.54
C ASP A 235 -4.23 -3.12 7.01
N HIS A 236 -4.18 -3.35 8.33
CA HIS A 236 -3.50 -4.52 8.90
C HIS A 236 -4.20 -5.87 8.64
N PHE A 237 -5.44 -5.85 8.16
CA PHE A 237 -6.20 -7.03 7.76
C PHE A 237 -6.18 -7.26 6.25
N MET A 238 -5.66 -6.32 5.46
CA MET A 238 -5.58 -6.44 4.01
C MET A 238 -4.30 -7.16 3.55
N PRO A 239 -4.36 -7.82 2.37
CA PRO A 239 -3.20 -8.45 1.75
C PRO A 239 -2.01 -7.52 1.55
N LEU A 240 -0.81 -8.10 1.51
CA LEU A 240 0.40 -7.42 1.05
C LEU A 240 0.23 -7.09 -0.43
N CYS A 241 0.60 -5.87 -0.85
CA CYS A 241 0.59 -5.47 -2.25
C CYS A 241 1.87 -4.71 -2.62
N ASP A 242 2.22 -4.75 -3.90
CA ASP A 242 3.28 -3.93 -4.52
C ASP A 242 4.61 -3.96 -3.74
N LEU A 243 5.35 -5.07 -3.85
CA LEU A 243 6.69 -5.18 -3.26
C LEU A 243 7.61 -4.10 -3.86
N LEU A 244 8.54 -3.60 -3.05
CA LEU A 244 9.40 -2.47 -3.43
C LEU A 244 10.14 -2.70 -4.77
N PRO A 245 10.74 -3.88 -5.06
CA PRO A 245 11.41 -4.09 -6.33
C PRO A 245 10.51 -3.98 -7.56
N THR A 246 9.24 -4.39 -7.44
CA THR A 246 8.27 -4.26 -8.54
C THR A 246 7.84 -2.81 -8.79
N ALA A 247 8.12 -1.91 -7.85
CA ALA A 247 7.78 -0.50 -7.92
C ALA A 247 8.95 0.38 -8.42
N TYR A 248 10.13 -0.17 -8.71
CA TYR A 248 11.27 0.65 -9.16
C TYR A 248 11.00 1.45 -10.44
N PRO A 249 10.37 0.91 -11.50
CA PRO A 249 10.01 1.71 -12.67
C PRO A 249 9.13 2.90 -12.30
N SER A 250 8.12 2.66 -11.48
CA SER A 250 7.21 3.69 -10.97
C SER A 250 7.94 4.76 -10.14
N LEU A 251 8.82 4.35 -9.21
CA LEU A 251 9.62 5.27 -8.40
C LEU A 251 10.53 6.15 -9.27
N ILE A 252 11.26 5.53 -10.19
CA ILE A 252 12.23 6.22 -11.06
C ILE A 252 11.52 7.22 -11.97
N TYR A 253 10.43 6.83 -12.65
CA TYR A 253 9.69 7.76 -13.49
C TYR A 253 8.96 8.84 -12.69
N SER A 254 8.43 8.51 -11.49
CA SER A 254 7.81 9.50 -10.59
C SER A 254 8.83 10.55 -10.13
N LEU A 255 10.04 10.13 -9.76
CA LEU A 255 11.11 11.08 -9.43
C LEU A 255 11.54 11.90 -10.66
N TYR A 256 11.63 11.28 -11.85
CA TYR A 256 11.99 11.98 -13.07
C TYR A 256 11.00 13.12 -13.39
N ILE A 257 9.69 12.85 -13.39
CA ILE A 257 8.69 13.88 -13.68
C ILE A 257 8.67 14.97 -12.60
N LEU A 258 8.79 14.61 -11.31
CA LEU A 258 8.82 15.60 -10.22
C LEU A 258 10.04 16.52 -10.27
N ASN A 259 11.17 16.05 -10.83
CA ASN A 259 12.39 16.85 -10.94
C ASN A 259 12.49 17.65 -12.25
N THR A 260 11.79 17.24 -13.30
CA THR A 260 11.98 17.80 -14.65
C THR A 260 10.73 18.41 -15.26
N ASP A 261 9.55 18.15 -14.69
CA ASP A 261 8.24 18.45 -15.26
C ASP A 261 8.00 17.82 -16.66
N LYS A 262 8.84 16.84 -17.05
CA LYS A 262 8.72 16.14 -18.34
C LYS A 262 7.98 14.82 -18.15
N PHE A 263 6.89 14.66 -18.88
CA PHE A 263 6.17 13.39 -18.92
C PHE A 263 6.95 12.34 -19.72
N LEU A 264 7.25 11.22 -19.07
CA LEU A 264 7.90 10.06 -19.67
C LEU A 264 7.48 8.80 -18.89
N VAL A 265 7.02 7.78 -19.59
CA VAL A 265 6.76 6.44 -19.05
C VAL A 265 6.78 5.43 -20.20
N ASP A 266 7.38 4.27 -19.97
CA ASP A 266 7.36 3.15 -20.90
C ASP A 266 7.18 1.83 -20.14
N ASP A 267 5.95 1.30 -20.17
CA ASP A 267 5.59 0.05 -19.49
C ASP A 267 6.13 -1.20 -20.19
N SER A 268 6.70 -1.06 -21.40
CA SER A 268 7.33 -2.19 -22.11
C SER A 268 8.74 -2.53 -21.59
N ILE A 269 9.34 -1.63 -20.81
CA ILE A 269 10.66 -1.83 -20.22
C ILE A 269 10.57 -2.77 -19.01
N HIS A 270 11.34 -3.86 -19.05
CA HIS A 270 11.35 -4.89 -18.00
C HIS A 270 12.74 -5.18 -17.43
N ASN A 271 13.72 -4.31 -17.71
CA ASN A 271 15.07 -4.36 -17.16
C ASN A 271 15.50 -2.97 -16.67
N CYS A 272 16.50 -2.93 -15.80
CA CYS A 272 16.93 -1.70 -15.15
C CYS A 272 17.74 -0.81 -16.08
N GLU A 273 18.58 -1.40 -16.93
CA GLU A 273 19.52 -0.68 -17.78
C GLU A 273 18.77 0.21 -18.79
N ASP A 274 17.77 -0.34 -19.46
CA ASP A 274 16.94 0.40 -20.41
C ASP A 274 16.05 1.42 -19.70
N LEU A 275 15.58 1.11 -18.48
CA LEU A 275 14.84 2.06 -17.66
C LEU A 275 15.69 3.30 -17.36
N LEU A 276 16.92 3.13 -16.90
CA LEU A 276 17.84 4.24 -16.62
C LEU A 276 18.25 4.99 -17.90
N ARG A 277 18.49 4.29 -19.00
CA ARG A 277 18.78 4.92 -20.30
C ARG A 277 17.62 5.78 -20.79
N SER A 278 16.37 5.35 -20.57
CA SER A 278 15.18 6.09 -21.01
C SER A 278 15.10 7.48 -20.38
N ILE A 279 15.63 7.65 -19.16
CA ILE A 279 15.71 8.93 -18.43
C ILE A 279 17.10 9.58 -18.51
N HIS A 280 17.94 9.15 -19.46
CA HIS A 280 19.31 9.63 -19.67
C HIS A 280 20.21 9.53 -18.43
N ARG A 281 20.10 8.42 -17.68
CA ARG A 281 20.98 8.09 -16.55
C ARG A 281 21.90 6.92 -16.90
N ASP A 282 23.01 6.86 -16.18
CA ASP A 282 24.00 5.79 -16.34
C ASP A 282 23.42 4.44 -15.91
N SER A 283 23.42 3.48 -16.83
CA SER A 283 22.94 2.12 -16.57
C SER A 283 23.80 1.37 -15.54
N GLN A 284 25.06 1.77 -15.29
CA GLN A 284 25.90 1.13 -14.27
C GLN A 284 25.31 1.26 -12.86
N LEU A 285 24.46 2.25 -12.61
CA LEU A 285 23.77 2.40 -11.33
C LEU A 285 22.86 1.20 -10.99
N CYS A 286 22.45 0.40 -11.97
CA CYS A 286 21.68 -0.82 -11.76
C CYS A 286 22.40 -1.84 -10.88
N GLU A 287 23.74 -1.87 -10.88
CA GLU A 287 24.53 -2.77 -10.04
C GLU A 287 24.34 -2.49 -8.54
N SER A 288 23.94 -1.26 -8.21
CA SER A 288 23.68 -0.84 -6.82
C SER A 288 22.23 -1.00 -6.37
N LEU A 289 21.32 -1.35 -7.28
CA LEU A 289 19.89 -1.40 -6.98
C LEU A 289 19.49 -2.80 -6.45
N PRO A 290 19.17 -2.94 -5.15
CA PRO A 290 18.85 -4.25 -4.58
C PRO A 290 17.57 -4.84 -5.19
N GLY A 291 17.46 -6.16 -5.26
CA GLY A 291 16.18 -6.82 -5.60
C GLY A 291 15.77 -6.79 -7.08
N LEU A 292 16.62 -6.38 -8.02
CA LEU A 292 16.32 -6.49 -9.47
C LEU A 292 15.98 -7.93 -9.91
N SER A 293 16.61 -8.92 -9.28
CA SER A 293 16.32 -10.34 -9.48
C SER A 293 14.90 -10.71 -9.02
N ILE A 294 14.36 -10.01 -8.01
CA ILE A 294 13.00 -10.19 -7.50
C ILE A 294 12.01 -9.58 -8.48
N TRP A 295 12.25 -8.37 -8.98
CA TRP A 295 11.37 -7.74 -9.98
C TRP A 295 11.19 -8.61 -11.22
N SER A 296 12.29 -9.11 -11.80
CA SER A 296 12.24 -10.02 -12.95
C SER A 296 11.56 -11.35 -12.62
N GLY A 297 11.82 -11.91 -11.43
CA GLY A 297 11.20 -13.16 -10.96
C GLY A 297 9.69 -13.06 -10.79
N ILE A 298 9.21 -11.96 -10.20
CA ILE A 298 7.77 -11.70 -10.01
C ILE A 298 7.09 -11.47 -11.36
N SER A 299 7.74 -10.74 -12.27
CA SER A 299 7.24 -10.53 -13.63
C SER A 299 7.09 -11.86 -14.37
N SER A 300 8.10 -12.73 -14.29
CA SER A 300 8.04 -14.09 -14.81
C SER A 300 6.90 -14.91 -14.17
N LEU A 301 6.76 -14.86 -12.85
CA LEU A 301 5.68 -15.56 -12.15
C LEU A 301 4.30 -15.11 -12.66
N SER A 302 4.08 -13.80 -12.81
CA SER A 302 2.80 -13.25 -13.29
C SER A 302 2.40 -13.81 -14.67
N ILE A 303 3.39 -14.00 -15.56
CA ILE A 303 3.19 -14.58 -16.89
C ILE A 303 2.79 -16.06 -16.78
N HIS A 304 3.46 -16.83 -15.92
CA HIS A 304 3.16 -18.24 -15.71
C HIS A 304 1.75 -18.44 -15.12
N LEU A 305 1.39 -17.65 -14.11
CA LEU A 305 0.05 -17.68 -13.51
C LEU A 305 -1.02 -17.38 -14.55
N ARG A 306 -0.83 -16.36 -15.40
CA ARG A 306 -1.77 -16.04 -16.50
C ARG A 306 -1.88 -17.18 -17.52
N ARG A 307 -0.78 -17.85 -17.87
CA ARG A 307 -0.79 -19.03 -18.76
C ARG A 307 -1.62 -20.17 -18.16
N ILE A 308 -1.45 -20.45 -16.87
CA ILE A 308 -2.19 -21.50 -16.14
C ILE A 308 -3.68 -21.16 -16.07
N GLN A 309 -4.02 -19.93 -15.66
CA GLN A 309 -5.40 -19.47 -15.59
C GLN A 309 -6.12 -19.58 -16.96
N ASN A 310 -5.41 -19.26 -18.05
CA ASN A 310 -5.95 -19.49 -19.39
C ASN A 310 -6.20 -20.98 -19.70
N ARG A 311 -5.33 -21.90 -19.25
CA ARG A 311 -5.54 -23.35 -19.43
C ARG A 311 -6.69 -23.89 -18.58
N LEU A 312 -6.83 -23.42 -17.35
CA LEU A 312 -7.97 -23.75 -16.48
C LEU A 312 -9.29 -23.27 -17.09
N LYS A 313 -9.33 -22.06 -17.67
CA LYS A 313 -10.50 -21.56 -18.41
C LYS A 313 -10.86 -22.43 -19.62
N ILE A 314 -9.86 -22.91 -20.37
CA ILE A 314 -10.08 -23.84 -21.49
C ILE A 314 -10.65 -25.17 -20.99
N LEU A 315 -10.13 -25.72 -19.89
CA LEU A 315 -10.66 -26.92 -19.25
C LEU A 315 -12.15 -26.77 -18.87
N ASN A 316 -12.51 -25.65 -18.25
CA ASN A 316 -13.90 -25.33 -17.92
C ASN A 316 -14.82 -25.21 -19.15
N THR A 317 -14.27 -24.92 -20.34
CA THR A 317 -15.03 -24.82 -21.58
C THR A 317 -15.27 -26.20 -22.22
N ILE A 318 -14.26 -27.07 -22.20
CA ILE A 318 -14.37 -28.43 -22.80
C ILE A 318 -15.08 -29.42 -21.86
N ALA A 319 -15.06 -29.15 -20.56
CA ALA A 319 -15.69 -29.93 -19.51
C ALA A 319 -16.40 -28.97 -18.54
N PRO A 320 -17.53 -28.37 -18.96
CA PRO A 320 -18.31 -27.51 -18.07
C PRO A 320 -18.84 -28.27 -16.87
N GLU A 321 -19.20 -27.55 -15.81
CA GLU A 321 -19.63 -28.12 -14.51
C GLU A 321 -20.71 -29.20 -14.65
N TYR A 322 -21.74 -28.93 -15.46
CA TYR A 322 -22.81 -29.91 -15.70
C TYR A 322 -22.28 -31.21 -16.31
N ASN A 323 -21.39 -31.15 -17.30
CA ASN A 323 -20.78 -32.32 -17.90
C ASN A 323 -19.85 -33.06 -16.94
N ARG A 324 -19.11 -32.33 -16.10
CA ARG A 324 -18.23 -32.88 -15.07
C ARG A 324 -19.00 -33.72 -14.05
N LYS A 325 -20.15 -33.21 -13.59
CA LYS A 325 -21.04 -33.92 -12.65
C LYS A 325 -21.38 -35.34 -13.11
N TYR A 326 -21.65 -35.53 -14.40
CA TYR A 326 -21.99 -36.84 -14.97
C TYR A 326 -20.79 -37.55 -15.62
N LEU A 327 -19.57 -37.02 -15.48
CA LEU A 327 -18.35 -37.50 -16.14
C LEU A 327 -18.54 -37.66 -17.66
N PHE A 328 -19.38 -36.79 -18.25
CA PHE A 328 -19.74 -36.78 -19.66
C PHE A 328 -18.83 -35.83 -20.42
N VAL A 329 -17.58 -36.22 -20.59
CA VAL A 329 -16.49 -35.38 -21.13
C VAL A 329 -15.73 -36.09 -22.24
N ARG A 330 -15.16 -35.34 -23.18
CA ARG A 330 -14.32 -35.90 -24.25
C ARG A 330 -12.95 -36.30 -23.69
N ARG A 331 -12.80 -37.56 -23.30
CA ARG A 331 -11.60 -38.08 -22.59
C ARG A 331 -10.28 -37.75 -23.28
N HIS A 332 -10.17 -37.96 -24.60
CA HIS A 332 -8.91 -37.70 -25.33
C HIS A 332 -8.48 -36.23 -25.25
N GLU A 333 -9.43 -35.31 -25.43
CA GLU A 333 -9.18 -33.86 -25.36
C GLU A 333 -8.84 -33.45 -23.92
N LEU A 334 -9.56 -33.98 -22.93
CA LEU A 334 -9.30 -33.74 -21.52
C LEU A 334 -7.89 -34.17 -21.11
N HIS A 335 -7.44 -35.38 -21.46
CA HIS A 335 -6.08 -35.84 -21.13
C HIS A 335 -4.99 -34.96 -21.72
N SER A 336 -5.15 -34.53 -22.97
CA SER A 336 -4.19 -33.61 -23.60
C SER A 336 -4.08 -32.31 -22.80
N ARG A 337 -5.22 -31.72 -22.39
CA ARG A 337 -5.24 -30.47 -21.63
C ARG A 337 -4.74 -30.63 -20.19
N LEU A 338 -5.06 -31.73 -19.53
CA LEU A 338 -4.54 -32.04 -18.19
C LEU A 338 -3.02 -32.27 -18.21
N SER A 339 -2.49 -32.87 -19.27
CA SER A 339 -1.04 -33.05 -19.46
C SER A 339 -0.32 -31.71 -19.65
N GLU A 340 -0.89 -30.80 -20.46
CA GLU A 340 -0.40 -29.42 -20.57
C GLU A 340 -0.40 -28.71 -19.21
N LEU A 341 -1.48 -28.86 -18.43
CA LEU A 341 -1.60 -28.25 -17.11
C LEU A 341 -0.53 -28.79 -16.13
N ARG A 342 -0.29 -30.11 -16.11
CA ARG A 342 0.80 -30.73 -15.33
C ARG A 342 2.16 -30.18 -15.69
N PHE A 343 2.41 -29.93 -16.97
CA PHE A 343 3.68 -29.34 -17.40
C PHE A 343 3.84 -27.92 -16.86
N LEU A 344 2.80 -27.08 -16.98
CA LEU A 344 2.83 -25.72 -16.45
C LEU A 344 2.95 -25.66 -14.93
N GLU A 345 2.34 -26.61 -14.21
CA GLU A 345 2.49 -26.75 -12.76
C GLU A 345 3.95 -26.99 -12.36
N LYS A 346 4.67 -27.86 -13.10
CA LYS A 346 6.10 -28.10 -12.87
C LYS A 346 6.94 -26.85 -13.13
N GLU A 347 6.65 -26.12 -14.21
CA GLU A 347 7.31 -24.83 -14.49
C GLU A 347 7.07 -23.84 -13.34
N LEU A 348 5.83 -23.73 -12.86
CA LEU A 348 5.43 -22.84 -11.78
C LEU A 348 6.18 -23.14 -10.47
N LEU A 349 6.31 -24.42 -10.10
CA LEU A 349 7.05 -24.83 -8.90
C LEU A 349 8.55 -24.53 -9.00
N SER A 350 9.13 -24.63 -10.20
CA SER A 350 10.52 -24.24 -10.46
C SER A 350 10.73 -22.72 -10.31
N VAL A 351 9.80 -21.93 -10.85
CA VAL A 351 9.78 -20.46 -10.69
C VAL A 351 9.63 -20.09 -9.22
N LYS A 352 8.72 -20.72 -8.48
CA LYS A 352 8.54 -20.53 -7.02
C LYS A 352 9.85 -20.73 -6.28
N LYS A 353 10.54 -21.86 -6.49
CA LYS A 353 11.79 -22.18 -5.79
C LYS A 353 12.88 -21.14 -6.06
N THR A 354 12.99 -20.69 -7.31
CA THR A 354 13.98 -19.69 -7.71
C THR A 354 13.66 -18.32 -7.11
N LEU A 355 12.37 -17.94 -7.12
CA LEU A 355 11.92 -16.66 -6.59
C LEU A 355 12.01 -16.62 -5.06
N HIS A 356 11.68 -17.70 -4.36
CA HIS A 356 11.82 -17.80 -2.89
C HIS A 356 13.24 -17.44 -2.45
N ARG A 357 14.26 -18.09 -3.04
CA ARG A 357 15.67 -17.80 -2.76
C ARG A 357 16.07 -16.34 -3.01
N ARG A 358 15.46 -15.69 -4.00
CA ARG A 358 15.74 -14.26 -4.29
C ARG A 358 15.04 -13.36 -3.28
N LEU A 359 13.81 -13.69 -2.89
CA LEU A 359 13.06 -12.92 -1.90
C LEU A 359 13.74 -12.92 -0.53
N THR A 360 14.41 -14.01 -0.14
CA THR A 360 15.16 -14.07 1.14
C THR A 360 16.32 -13.07 1.22
N GLU A 361 16.72 -12.44 0.11
CA GLU A 361 17.73 -11.38 0.10
C GLU A 361 17.20 -10.07 0.70
N LEU A 362 15.89 -9.82 0.65
CA LEU A 362 15.27 -8.54 1.07
C LEU A 362 14.11 -8.69 2.07
N TYR A 363 13.53 -9.87 2.19
CA TYR A 363 12.32 -10.11 2.97
C TYR A 363 12.52 -11.26 3.95
N THR A 364 11.85 -11.15 5.10
CA THR A 364 11.79 -12.21 6.10
C THR A 364 10.85 -13.32 5.63
N GLU A 365 11.05 -14.55 6.13
CA GLU A 365 10.26 -15.72 5.71
C GLU A 365 8.75 -15.53 5.93
N ASP A 366 8.31 -14.84 6.98
CA ASP A 366 6.89 -14.54 7.22
C ASP A 366 6.26 -13.69 6.10
N VAL A 367 7.00 -12.70 5.59
CA VAL A 367 6.55 -11.88 4.45
C VAL A 367 6.50 -12.71 3.17
N ILE A 368 7.49 -13.59 2.97
CA ILE A 368 7.59 -14.45 1.78
C ILE A 368 6.47 -15.47 1.76
N ASP A 369 6.22 -16.14 2.88
CA ASP A 369 5.17 -17.13 3.05
C ASP A 369 3.79 -16.52 2.82
N GLU A 370 3.53 -15.35 3.41
CA GLU A 370 2.27 -14.65 3.18
C GLU A 370 2.11 -14.25 1.71
N TRP A 371 3.15 -13.69 1.09
CA TRP A 371 3.09 -13.26 -0.30
C TRP A 371 2.82 -14.43 -1.26
N PHE A 372 3.49 -15.58 -1.08
CA PHE A 372 3.16 -16.79 -1.85
C PHE A 372 1.78 -17.34 -1.53
N GLY A 373 1.36 -17.30 -0.26
CA GLY A 373 0.01 -17.68 0.17
C GLY A 373 -1.07 -16.87 -0.53
N LEU A 374 -0.82 -15.58 -0.76
CA LEU A 374 -1.72 -14.65 -1.43
C LEU A 374 -1.70 -14.84 -2.96
N TYR A 375 -0.53 -14.87 -3.59
CA TYR A 375 -0.42 -14.71 -5.05
C TYR A 375 -0.19 -16.01 -5.83
N LEU A 376 0.31 -17.05 -5.18
CA LEU A 376 0.66 -18.31 -5.83
C LEU A 376 -0.25 -19.46 -5.42
N MET A 377 -0.47 -19.62 -4.12
CA MET A 377 -1.20 -20.76 -3.58
C MET A 377 -2.64 -20.89 -4.09
N PRO A 378 -3.42 -19.81 -4.37
CA PRO A 378 -4.75 -19.97 -4.95
C PRO A 378 -4.72 -20.73 -6.28
N THR A 379 -3.74 -20.45 -7.14
CA THR A 379 -3.61 -21.14 -8.43
C THR A 379 -3.12 -22.58 -8.25
N VAL A 380 -2.19 -22.83 -7.32
CA VAL A 380 -1.74 -24.21 -7.00
C VAL A 380 -2.92 -25.05 -6.50
N ASN A 381 -3.70 -24.52 -5.56
CA ASN A 381 -4.87 -25.20 -5.00
C ASN A 381 -5.94 -25.46 -6.07
N GLU A 382 -6.12 -24.54 -7.03
CA GLU A 382 -7.05 -24.72 -8.16
C GLU A 382 -6.59 -25.83 -9.11
N ILE A 383 -5.28 -25.92 -9.38
CA ILE A 383 -4.69 -27.02 -10.17
C ILE A 383 -4.93 -28.36 -9.47
N ASP A 384 -4.61 -28.46 -8.17
CA ASP A 384 -4.81 -29.68 -7.39
C ASP A 384 -6.27 -30.12 -7.38
N LYS A 385 -7.18 -29.17 -7.11
CA LYS A 385 -8.62 -29.42 -7.17
C LYS A 385 -9.07 -29.93 -8.54
N THR A 386 -8.53 -29.35 -9.61
CA THR A 386 -8.83 -29.77 -11.00
C THR A 386 -8.41 -31.21 -11.24
N PHE A 387 -7.22 -31.62 -10.81
CA PHE A 387 -6.77 -33.01 -10.97
C PHE A 387 -7.61 -33.99 -10.15
N VAL A 388 -7.99 -33.62 -8.92
CA VAL A 388 -8.88 -34.45 -8.08
C VAL A 388 -10.25 -34.61 -8.73
N GLU A 389 -10.84 -33.53 -9.22
CA GLU A 389 -12.16 -33.53 -9.85
C GLU A 389 -12.23 -34.41 -11.10
N PHE A 390 -11.18 -34.43 -11.92
CA PHE A 390 -11.13 -35.24 -13.14
C PHE A 390 -10.61 -36.67 -12.93
N SER A 391 -10.10 -37.02 -11.75
CA SER A 391 -9.60 -38.37 -11.46
C SER A 391 -10.60 -39.51 -11.73
N PRO A 392 -11.94 -39.36 -11.56
CA PRO A 392 -12.89 -40.45 -11.84
C PRO A 392 -13.16 -40.67 -13.33
N VAL A 393 -12.80 -39.71 -14.20
CA VAL A 393 -13.10 -39.79 -15.65
C VAL A 393 -12.46 -41.02 -16.28
N ASP A 394 -11.29 -41.44 -15.81
CA ASP A 394 -10.55 -42.56 -16.36
C ASP A 394 -11.24 -43.90 -16.11
N ASN A 395 -11.99 -43.99 -15.01
CA ASN A 395 -12.69 -45.21 -14.60
C ASN A 395 -14.08 -45.36 -15.25
N LYS A 396 -14.65 -44.31 -15.85
CA LYS A 396 -15.98 -44.37 -16.46
C LYS A 396 -15.94 -45.00 -17.85
N THR A 397 -16.47 -46.20 -18.01
CA THR A 397 -16.48 -46.93 -19.30
C THR A 397 -17.83 -46.93 -20.01
N SER A 398 -18.89 -46.46 -19.35
CA SER A 398 -20.25 -46.35 -19.89
C SER A 398 -20.90 -45.01 -19.52
N TRP A 399 -21.81 -44.53 -20.35
CA TRP A 399 -22.52 -43.25 -20.15
C TRP A 399 -24.01 -43.43 -20.39
N GLU A 400 -24.82 -42.72 -19.60
CA GLU A 400 -26.27 -42.67 -19.79
C GLU A 400 -26.63 -41.98 -21.11
N ARG A 401 -27.79 -42.34 -21.67
CA ARG A 401 -28.36 -41.63 -22.82
C ARG A 401 -28.75 -40.23 -22.37
N ARG A 402 -28.62 -39.25 -23.27
CA ARG A 402 -29.15 -37.90 -23.02
C ARG A 402 -30.69 -37.93 -23.00
N PRO A 403 -31.34 -37.04 -22.22
CA PRO A 403 -30.74 -36.05 -21.31
C PRO A 403 -30.13 -36.71 -20.06
N LEU A 404 -29.09 -36.09 -19.50
CA LEU A 404 -28.47 -36.54 -18.25
C LEU A 404 -29.36 -36.04 -17.10
N ILE A 405 -29.95 -36.94 -16.31
CA ILE A 405 -30.90 -36.59 -15.24
C ILE A 405 -30.18 -36.63 -13.89
#